data_AF-A0A022FPG2-F1
#
_entry.id   AF-A0A022FPG2-F1
#
_cell.length_a   1.000
_cell.length_b   1.000
_cell.length_c   1.000
_cell.angle_alpha   90.00
_cell.angle_beta   90.00
_cell.angle_gamma   90.00
#
_symmetry.space_group_name_H-M   'P 1'
#
loop_
_entity.id
_entity.type
_entity.pdbx_description
1 polymer ?
#
loop_
_entity_poly.entity_id
_entity_poly.type
_entity_poly.pdbx_seq_one_letter_code
_entity_poly.pdbx_strand_id
1 'polypeptide(L)' 'MKQSEFRRWHAGQGATFSEGAKHVRVYLNGRQTRLPRHPSHEFREGLRKAILKQLGLS' A
#
# COMPACT_ATOMS: atom_id res chain seq x y z
N MET A 1 -0.72 -9.53 8.48
CA MET A 1 -1.74 -8.46 8.29
C MET A 1 -2.36 -8.60 6.91
N LYS A 2 -3.68 -8.46 6.81
CA LYS A 2 -4.35 -8.54 5.51
C LYS A 2 -4.09 -7.28 4.69
N GLN A 3 -3.99 -7.43 3.38
CA GLN A 3 -3.81 -6.28 2.48
C GLN A 3 -4.96 -5.26 2.59
N SER A 4 -6.17 -5.70 2.88
CA SER A 4 -7.32 -4.82 3.14
C SER A 4 -7.12 -3.93 4.37
N GLU A 5 -6.56 -4.45 5.45
CA GLU A 5 -6.22 -3.67 6.65
C GLU A 5 -5.13 -2.65 6.36
N PHE A 6 -4.11 -3.07 5.61
CA PHE A 6 -3.01 -2.19 5.21
C PHE A 6 -3.48 -1.02 4.33
N ARG A 7 -4.45 -1.28 3.44
CA ARG A 7 -5.13 -0.25 2.63
C ARG A 7 -5.88 0.74 3.51
N ARG A 8 -6.65 0.26 4.50
CA ARG A 8 -7.38 1.12 5.45
C ARG A 8 -6.45 1.98 6.29
N TRP A 9 -5.34 1.41 6.75
CA TRP A 9 -4.34 2.16 7.52
C TRP A 9 -3.70 3.29 6.69
N HIS A 10 -3.33 3.01 5.44
CA HIS A 10 -2.82 4.04 4.52
C HIS A 10 -3.87 5.11 4.20
N ALA A 11 -5.14 4.71 4.01
CA ALA A 11 -6.23 5.66 3.82
C ALA A 11 -6.39 6.61 5.01
N GLY A 12 -6.25 6.10 6.24
CA GLY A 12 -6.26 6.91 7.46
C GLY A 12 -5.10 7.90 7.57
N GLN A 13 -4.00 7.68 6.84
CA GLN A 13 -2.87 8.61 6.72
C GLN A 13 -3.03 9.62 5.58
N GLY A 14 -4.16 9.60 4.87
CA GLY A 14 -4.40 10.46 3.71
C GLY A 14 -3.84 9.91 2.40
N ALA A 15 -3.49 8.61 2.33
CA ALA A 15 -3.07 8.01 1.07
C ALA A 15 -4.25 7.91 0.09
N THR A 16 -3.97 8.15 -1.19
CA THR A 16 -4.94 7.97 -2.27
C THR A 16 -4.60 6.73 -3.10
N PHE A 17 -5.63 6.11 -3.66
CA PHE A 17 -5.53 4.83 -4.36
C PHE A 17 -6.08 4.97 -5.78
N SER A 18 -5.30 4.56 -6.77
CA SER A 18 -5.72 4.49 -8.16
C SER A 18 -5.67 3.04 -8.64
N GLU A 19 -6.81 2.54 -9.13
CA GLU A 19 -6.93 1.18 -9.65
C GLU A 19 -6.28 1.11 -11.04
N GLY A 20 -5.16 0.37 -11.17
CA GLY A 20 -4.56 0.03 -12.46
C GLY A 20 -5.00 -1.34 -12.97
N ALA A 21 -4.61 -1.76 -14.18
CA ALA A 21 -5.02 -3.07 -14.70
C ALA A 21 -4.49 -4.26 -13.85
N LYS A 22 -3.24 -4.20 -13.37
CA LYS A 22 -2.57 -5.30 -12.63
C LYS A 22 -2.27 -4.99 -11.17
N HIS A 23 -2.09 -3.72 -10.83
CA HIS A 23 -1.69 -3.27 -9.49
C HIS A 23 -2.49 -2.03 -9.10
N VAL A 24 -2.72 -1.87 -7.80
CA VAL A 24 -3.24 -0.63 -7.23
C VAL A 24 -2.06 0.30 -7.01
N ARG A 25 -2.14 1.52 -7.53
CA ARG A 25 -1.15 2.57 -7.25
C ARG A 25 -1.58 3.30 -5.99
N VAL A 26 -0.62 3.54 -5.09
CA VAL A 26 -0.87 4.25 -3.84
C VAL A 26 0.03 5.46 -3.79
N TYR A 27 -0.57 6.60 -3.49
CA TYR A 27 0.09 7.89 -3.43
C TYR A 27 -0.05 8.47 -2.02
N LEU A 28 1.06 8.93 -1.46
CA LEU A 28 1.09 9.59 -0.16
C LEU A 28 2.21 10.63 -0.15
N ASN A 29 1.90 11.89 0.19
CA ASN A 29 2.88 12.97 0.34
C ASN A 29 3.84 13.12 -0.87
N GLY A 30 3.31 13.02 -2.10
CA GLY A 30 4.10 13.10 -3.33
C GLY A 30 4.92 11.84 -3.67
N ARG A 31 4.89 10.82 -2.82
CA ARG A 31 5.51 9.50 -3.05
C ARG A 31 4.48 8.51 -3.58
N GLN A 32 4.96 7.49 -4.30
CA GLN A 32 4.10 6.45 -4.83
C GLN A 32 4.67 5.05 -4.62
N THR A 33 3.77 4.08 -4.48
CA THR A 33 4.09 2.64 -4.50
C THR A 33 3.04 1.86 -5.30
N ARG A 34 3.29 0.56 -5.50
CA ARG A 34 2.39 -0.36 -6.19
C ARG A 34 2.04 -1.50 -5.24
N LEU A 35 0.75 -1.76 -5.12
CA LEU A 35 0.19 -2.85 -4.34
C LEU A 35 -0.34 -3.94 -5.27
N PRO A 36 -0.03 -5.22 -5.01
CA PRO A 36 -0.65 -6.34 -5.74
C PRO A 36 -2.16 -6.38 -5.46
N ARG A 37 -2.94 -7.09 -6.28
CA ARG A 37 -4.41 -7.16 -6.11
C ARG A 37 -4.83 -8.49 -5.49
N HIS A 38 -4.40 -8.74 -4.24
CA HIS A 38 -4.74 -9.93 -3.47
C HIS A 38 -5.21 -9.54 -2.05
N PRO A 39 -6.36 -8.84 -1.92
CA PRO A 39 -6.79 -8.20 -0.67
C PRO A 39 -6.99 -9.18 0.49
N SER A 40 -7.28 -10.45 0.18
CA SER A 40 -7.49 -11.53 1.14
C SER A 40 -6.19 -12.19 1.62
N HIS A 41 -5.07 -11.97 0.93
CA HIS A 41 -3.79 -12.56 1.32
C HIS A 41 -3.08 -11.71 2.38
N GLU A 42 -2.32 -12.40 3.23
CA GLU A 42 -1.45 -11.74 4.17
C GLU A 42 -0.23 -11.14 3.48
N PHE A 43 0.12 -9.95 3.94
CA PHE A 43 1.35 -9.28 3.55
C PHE A 43 2.56 -9.99 4.12
N ARG A 44 3.51 -10.36 3.25
CA ARG A 44 4.86 -10.70 3.71
C ARG A 44 5.48 -9.46 4.35
N GLU A 45 6.14 -9.63 5.50
CA GLU A 45 6.68 -8.51 6.27
C GLU A 45 7.69 -7.68 5.48
N GLY A 46 8.51 -8.31 4.63
CA GLY A 46 9.45 -7.62 3.74
C GLY A 46 8.76 -6.66 2.77
N LEU A 47 7.62 -7.04 2.20
CA LEU A 47 6.85 -6.17 1.29
C LEU A 47 6.25 -4.99 2.05
N ARG A 48 5.77 -5.21 3.27
CA ARG A 48 5.25 -4.15 4.14
C ARG A 48 6.34 -3.10 4.41
N LYS A 49 7.52 -3.55 4.87
CA LYS A 49 8.67 -2.67 5.15
C LYS A 49 9.11 -1.90 3.91
N ALA A 50 9.16 -2.56 2.75
CA ALA A 50 9.51 -1.92 1.48
C ALA A 50 8.53 -0.80 1.12
N ILE A 51 7.21 -1.03 1.27
CA ILE A 51 6.19 -0.01 1.00
C ILE A 51 6.32 1.18 1.94
N LEU A 52 6.49 0.94 3.26
CA LEU A 52 6.65 2.02 4.23
C LEU A 52 7.86 2.90 3.89
N LYS A 53 8.99 2.29 3.55
CA LYS A 53 10.19 3.01 3.11
C LYS A 53 9.94 3.82 1.83
N GLN A 54 9.28 3.22 0.83
CA GLN A 54 8.93 3.90 -0.41
C GLN A 54 8.01 5.09 -0.20
N LEU A 55 7.08 5.00 0.76
CA LEU A 55 6.15 6.07 1.11
C LEU A 55 6.69 7.06 2.16
N GLY A 56 7.90 6.83 2.69
CA GLY A 56 8.55 7.74 3.64
C GLY A 56 7.97 7.72 5.04
N LEU A 57 7.39 6.59 5.42
CA LEU A 57 6.78 6.37 6.74
C LEU A 57 7.73 5.63 7.70
N SER A 58 8.94 5.32 7.25
CA SER A 58 10.01 4.61 7.97
C SER A 58 11.38 5.06 7.50
#